data_AF-A0A955BEG3-F1
#
_entry.id   AF-A0A955BEG3-F1
#
_cell.length_a   1.000
_cell.length_b   1.000
_cell.length_c   1.000
_cell.angle_alpha   90.00
_cell.angle_beta   90.00
_cell.angle_gamma   90.00
#
_symmetry.space_group_name_H-M   'P 1'
#
loop_
_entity.id
_entity.type
_entity.pdbx_description
1 polymer ?
#
loop_
_entity_poly.entity_id
_entity_poly.type
_entity_poly.pdbx_seq_one_letter_code
_entity_poly.pdbx_strand_id
1 'polypeptide(L)'
;MAKPESWQWFHRGHQCLLIASLLPLCWLGMMAVHEAGHAIGARYTGGEVTKIVVHPLTISRTDVSPNPHPLIVVWAGPILGCVLPLLAWIIWRTARIPASYLPRF
;
A
#
# COMPACT_ATOMS: atom_id res chain seq x y z
N MET A 1 0.95 -38.97 -17.98
CA MET A 1 -0.44 -39.07 -17.51
C MET A 1 -1.02 -37.65 -17.48
N ALA A 2 -2.00 -37.34 -18.31
CA ALA A 2 -2.61 -36.00 -18.35
C ALA A 2 -3.43 -35.76 -17.08
N LYS A 3 -3.32 -34.58 -16.47
CA LYS A 3 -4.09 -34.24 -15.26
C LYS A 3 -5.56 -34.03 -15.65
N PRO A 4 -6.52 -34.54 -14.85
CA PRO A 4 -7.94 -34.42 -15.15
C PRO A 4 -8.40 -32.97 -15.20
N GLU A 5 -9.42 -32.65 -16.00
CA GLU A 5 -9.92 -31.29 -16.20
C GLU A 5 -10.36 -30.62 -14.89
N SER A 6 -10.93 -31.39 -13.96
CA SER A 6 -11.32 -30.95 -12.61
C SER A 6 -10.16 -30.37 -11.79
N TRP A 7 -8.92 -30.82 -12.04
CA TRP A 7 -7.71 -30.29 -11.43
C TRP A 7 -7.42 -28.85 -11.90
N GLN A 8 -7.69 -28.55 -13.17
CA GLN A 8 -7.49 -27.20 -13.71
C GLN A 8 -8.52 -26.22 -13.15
N TRP A 9 -9.78 -26.64 -13.03
CA TRP A 9 -10.86 -25.84 -12.44
C TRP A 9 -10.61 -25.52 -10.96
N PHE A 10 -10.14 -26.50 -10.19
CA PHE A 10 -9.76 -26.30 -8.79
C PHE A 10 -8.67 -25.23 -8.64
N HIS A 11 -7.60 -25.29 -9.46
CA HIS A 11 -6.54 -24.29 -9.45
C HIS A 11 -7.00 -22.89 -9.83
N ARG A 12 -7.87 -22.78 -10.86
CA ARG A 12 -8.43 -21.49 -11.27
C ARG A 12 -9.27 -20.86 -10.16
N GLY A 13 -10.05 -21.65 -9.43
CA GLY A 13 -10.81 -21.16 -8.27
C GLY A 13 -9.91 -20.58 -7.17
N HIS A 14 -8.81 -21.26 -6.84
CA HIS A 14 -7.85 -20.79 -5.84
C HIS A 14 -7.12 -19.52 -6.30
N GLN A 15 -6.74 -19.46 -7.57
CA GLN A 15 -6.14 -18.27 -8.16
C GLN A 15 -7.10 -17.07 -8.09
N CYS A 16 -8.37 -17.26 -8.45
CA CYS A 16 -9.37 -16.21 -8.34
C CYS A 16 -9.54 -15.73 -6.90
N LEU A 17 -9.62 -16.64 -5.93
CA LEU A 17 -9.73 -16.29 -4.50
C LEU A 17 -8.51 -15.49 -4.02
N LEU A 18 -7.31 -15.93 -4.38
CA LEU A 18 -6.06 -15.23 -4.04
C LEU A 18 -6.02 -13.83 -4.65
N ILE A 19 -6.34 -13.69 -5.94
CA ILE A 19 -6.34 -12.39 -6.62
C ILE A 19 -7.40 -11.46 -6.02
N ALA A 20 -8.63 -11.96 -5.85
CA ALA A 20 -9.75 -11.18 -5.32
C ALA A 20 -9.56 -10.72 -3.88
N SER A 21 -8.80 -11.46 -3.07
CA SER A 21 -8.47 -11.09 -1.69
C SER A 21 -7.22 -10.22 -1.59
N LEU A 22 -6.18 -10.52 -2.38
CA LEU A 22 -4.90 -9.83 -2.30
C LEU A 22 -4.92 -8.46 -2.97
N LEU A 23 -5.59 -8.31 -4.11
CA LEU A 23 -5.69 -7.01 -4.80
C LEU A 23 -6.26 -5.89 -3.92
N PRO A 24 -7.44 -6.03 -3.28
CA PRO A 24 -7.97 -4.97 -2.42
C PRO A 24 -7.10 -4.76 -1.18
N LEU A 25 -6.46 -5.81 -0.65
CA LEU A 25 -5.54 -5.68 0.47
C LEU A 25 -4.29 -4.86 0.08
N CYS A 26 -3.67 -5.16 -1.06
CA CYS A 26 -2.55 -4.40 -1.62
C CYS A 26 -2.95 -2.96 -1.92
N TRP A 27 -4.13 -2.74 -2.47
CA TRP A 27 -4.66 -1.40 -2.72
C TRP A 27 -4.82 -0.60 -1.41
N LEU A 28 -5.46 -1.18 -0.40
CA LEU A 28 -5.63 -0.53 0.91
C LEU A 28 -4.30 -0.27 1.61
N GLY A 29 -3.35 -1.20 1.53
CA GLY A 29 -1.99 -1.01 2.03
C GLY A 29 -1.28 0.15 1.33
N MET A 30 -1.35 0.22 0.00
CA MET A 30 -0.79 1.32 -0.77
C MET A 30 -1.43 2.66 -0.39
N MET A 31 -2.76 2.74 -0.33
CA MET A 31 -3.45 3.97 0.09
C MET A 31 -3.07 4.38 1.52
N ALA A 32 -2.94 3.42 2.45
CA ALA A 32 -2.54 3.74 3.83
C ALA A 32 -1.15 4.39 3.90
N VAL A 33 -0.15 3.86 3.17
CA VAL A 33 1.19 4.45 3.15
C VAL A 33 1.21 5.77 2.36
N HIS A 34 0.41 5.89 1.31
CA HIS A 34 0.23 7.12 0.55
C HIS A 34 -0.31 8.26 1.43
N GLU A 35 -1.42 8.03 2.13
CA GLU A 35 -2.02 9.02 3.02
C GLU A 35 -1.11 9.35 4.22
N ALA A 36 -0.38 8.34 4.74
CA ALA A 36 0.65 8.59 5.74
C ALA A 36 1.73 9.54 5.22
N GLY A 37 2.09 9.45 3.93
CA GLY A 37 3.02 10.37 3.28
C GLY A 37 2.50 11.82 3.27
N HIS A 38 1.23 12.05 2.95
CA HIS A 38 0.61 13.37 3.06
C HIS A 38 0.64 13.90 4.50
N ALA A 39 0.30 13.06 5.48
CA ALA A 39 0.30 13.44 6.90
C ALA A 39 1.71 13.82 7.39
N ILE A 40 2.73 13.05 6.98
CA ILE A 40 4.15 13.36 7.26
C ILE A 40 4.53 14.70 6.60
N GLY A 41 4.19 14.90 5.34
CA GLY A 41 4.44 16.14 4.61
C GLY A 41 3.80 17.36 5.31
N ALA A 42 2.56 17.23 5.77
CA ALA A 42 1.87 18.27 6.53
C ALA A 42 2.61 18.60 7.83
N ARG A 43 2.98 17.58 8.60
CA ARG A 43 3.68 17.77 9.88
C ARG A 43 5.01 18.51 9.75
N TYR A 44 5.78 18.24 8.69
CA TYR A 44 7.08 18.87 8.43
C TYR A 44 6.98 20.26 7.81
N THR A 45 5.86 20.57 7.15
CA THR A 45 5.60 21.89 6.54
C THR A 45 4.87 22.84 7.48
N GLY A 46 4.62 22.43 8.72
CA GLY A 46 3.87 23.22 9.71
C GLY A 46 2.35 23.22 9.48
N GLY A 47 1.83 22.32 8.64
CA GLY A 47 0.41 22.09 8.49
C GLY A 47 -0.14 21.14 9.56
N GLU A 48 -1.44 21.25 9.82
CA GLU A 48 -2.16 20.40 10.78
C GLU A 48 -3.10 19.46 10.03
N VAL A 49 -2.94 18.15 10.26
CA VAL A 49 -3.82 17.13 9.69
C VAL A 49 -5.11 17.10 10.50
N THR A 50 -6.23 17.40 9.86
CA THR A 50 -7.54 17.43 10.51
C THR A 50 -8.28 16.12 10.37
N LYS A 51 -8.06 15.39 9.26
CA LYS A 51 -8.72 14.11 9.00
C LYS A 51 -7.90 13.26 8.04
N ILE A 52 -7.85 11.96 8.31
CA ILE A 52 -7.35 10.95 7.36
C ILE A 52 -8.49 9.97 7.10
N VAL A 53 -8.81 9.75 5.83
CA VAL A 53 -9.79 8.76 5.39
C VAL A 53 -9.07 7.72 4.55
N VAL A 54 -8.98 6.49 5.07
CA VAL A 54 -8.56 5.32 4.31
C VAL A 54 -9.73 4.36 4.29
N HIS A 55 -10.42 4.25 3.15
CA HIS A 55 -11.64 3.48 3.06
C HIS A 55 -11.73 2.75 1.72
N PRO A 56 -12.16 1.47 1.69
CA PRO A 56 -12.17 0.68 0.46
C PRO A 56 -13.18 1.18 -0.58
N LEU A 57 -14.27 1.82 -0.14
CA LEU A 57 -15.37 2.26 -1.01
C LEU A 57 -15.42 3.77 -1.22
N THR A 58 -14.42 4.52 -0.76
CA THR A 58 -14.33 5.97 -1.01
C THR A 58 -12.93 6.34 -1.43
N ILE A 59 -12.78 7.50 -2.07
CA ILE A 59 -11.46 8.06 -2.36
C ILE A 59 -10.79 8.36 -1.02
N SER A 60 -9.60 7.77 -0.81
CA SER A 60 -8.81 8.07 0.38
C SER A 60 -8.25 9.48 0.27
N ARG A 61 -8.14 10.17 1.41
CA ARG A 61 -7.67 11.54 1.45
C ARG A 61 -7.15 11.93 2.83
N THR A 62 -6.26 12.90 2.83
CA THR A 62 -5.74 13.57 4.01
C THR A 62 -6.12 15.04 3.94
N ASP A 63 -6.99 15.46 4.84
CA ASP A 63 -7.45 16.83 4.97
C ASP A 63 -6.47 17.59 5.88
N VAL A 64 -5.94 18.73 5.42
CA VAL A 64 -4.91 19.53 6.12
C VAL A 64 -5.33 20.98 6.21
N SER A 65 -5.33 21.56 7.42
CA SER A 65 -5.68 22.96 7.66
C SER A 65 -5.09 23.46 8.99
N PRO A 66 -4.27 24.54 9.00
CA PRO A 66 -3.77 25.27 7.84
C PRO A 66 -2.83 24.39 7.00
N ASN A 67 -2.71 24.69 5.70
CA ASN A 67 -1.77 24.02 4.80
C ASN A 67 -0.80 25.04 4.18
N PRO A 68 0.33 25.35 4.85
CA PRO A 68 1.26 26.38 4.40
C PRO A 68 1.95 26.05 3.08
N HIS A 69 2.17 24.75 2.81
CA HIS A 69 2.91 24.27 1.65
C HIS A 69 2.16 23.13 0.94
N PRO A 70 1.03 23.43 0.27
CA PRO A 70 0.14 22.41 -0.29
C PRO A 70 0.83 21.53 -1.34
N LEU A 71 1.76 22.08 -2.13
CA LEU A 71 2.51 21.30 -3.11
C LEU A 71 3.40 20.24 -2.46
N ILE A 72 4.08 20.58 -1.35
CA ILE A 72 4.93 19.62 -0.64
C ILE A 72 4.05 18.50 -0.06
N VAL A 73 2.94 18.87 0.57
CA VAL A 73 1.98 17.91 1.12
C VAL A 73 1.48 16.97 0.03
N VAL A 74 1.01 17.49 -1.12
CA VAL A 74 0.47 16.69 -2.22
C VAL A 74 1.51 15.74 -2.81
N TRP A 75 2.78 16.13 -2.93
CA TRP A 75 3.82 15.24 -3.46
C TRP A 75 4.37 14.26 -2.41
N ALA A 76 4.32 14.60 -1.13
CA ALA A 76 4.79 13.72 -0.06
C ALA A 76 4.04 12.38 -0.03
N GLY A 77 2.74 12.36 -0.39
CA GLY A 77 1.94 11.14 -0.47
C GLY A 77 2.49 10.13 -1.49
N PRO A 78 2.51 10.44 -2.79
CA PRO A 78 3.09 9.58 -3.82
C PRO A 78 4.56 9.21 -3.58
N ILE A 79 5.39 10.18 -3.15
CA ILE A 79 6.83 9.94 -2.98
C ILE A 79 7.07 8.96 -1.82
N LEU A 80 6.54 9.24 -0.63
CA LEU A 80 6.72 8.36 0.53
C LEU A 80 5.94 7.04 0.36
N GLY A 81 4.77 7.09 -0.28
CA GLY A 81 3.98 5.94 -0.68
C GLY A 81 4.76 4.92 -1.52
N CYS A 82 5.66 5.38 -2.38
CA CYS A 82 6.53 4.51 -3.18
C CYS A 82 7.85 4.16 -2.45
N VAL A 83 8.49 5.15 -1.82
CA VAL A 83 9.82 4.98 -1.21
C VAL A 83 9.78 4.07 0.01
N LEU A 84 8.80 4.22 0.91
CA LEU A 84 8.76 3.45 2.15
C LEU A 84 8.59 1.93 1.92
N PRO A 85 7.67 1.45 1.06
CA PRO A 85 7.56 0.01 0.79
C PRO A 85 8.82 -0.56 0.13
N LEU A 86 9.46 0.19 -0.78
CA LEU A 86 10.71 -0.24 -1.42
C LEU A 86 11.85 -0.34 -0.42
N LEU A 87 12.01 0.65 0.46
CA LEU A 87 13.01 0.60 1.54
C LEU A 87 12.74 -0.56 2.50
N ALA A 88 11.50 -0.76 2.91
CA ALA A 88 11.11 -1.88 3.76
C ALA A 88 11.45 -3.23 3.10
N TRP A 89 11.19 -3.37 1.80
CA TRP A 89 11.56 -4.56 1.03
C TRP A 89 13.07 -4.78 0.96
N ILE A 90 13.87 -3.73 0.71
CA ILE A 90 15.33 -3.82 0.67
C ILE A 90 15.90 -4.22 2.04
N ILE A 91 15.41 -3.62 3.13
CA ILE A 91 15.82 -3.95 4.50
C ILE A 91 15.48 -5.41 4.80
N TRP A 92 14.25 -5.83 4.50
CA TRP A 92 13.82 -7.21 4.73
C TRP A 92 14.67 -8.23 3.95
N ARG A 93 14.97 -7.94 2.68
CA ARG A 93 15.80 -8.79 1.83
C ARG A 93 17.23 -8.90 2.34
N THR A 94 17.80 -7.80 2.84
CA THR A 94 19.19 -7.76 3.33
C THR A 94 19.35 -8.38 4.72
N ALA A 95 18.31 -8.33 5.56
CA ALA A 95 18.32 -8.92 6.90
C ALA A 95 18.32 -10.46 6.94
N ARG A 96 18.22 -11.16 5.80
CA ARG A 96 18.23 -12.64 5.68
C ARG A 96 17.27 -13.36 6.66
N ILE A 97 16.13 -12.74 6.96
CA ILE A 97 15.10 -13.32 7.83
C ILE A 97 14.54 -14.58 7.14
N PRO A 98 14.34 -15.72 7.85
CA PRO A 98 13.84 -16.97 7.25
C PRO A 98 12.52 -16.82 6.46
N ALA A 99 11.74 -15.79 6.77
CA ALA A 99 10.49 -15.41 6.11
C ALA A 99 10.67 -14.45 4.91
N SER A 100 11.88 -14.29 4.36
CA SER A 100 12.17 -13.41 3.21
C SER A 100 11.41 -13.76 1.92
N TYR A 101 10.74 -14.91 1.88
CA TYR A 101 9.90 -15.29 0.75
C TYR A 101 8.54 -14.58 0.73
N LEU A 102 8.03 -14.09 1.86
CA LEU A 102 6.69 -13.48 1.94
C LEU A 102 6.57 -12.14 1.18
N PRO A 103 7.51 -11.18 1.28
CA PRO A 103 7.40 -9.90 0.56
C PRO A 103 7.98 -9.94 -0.87
N ARG A 104 8.37 -11.12 -1.36
CA ARG A 104 8.96 -11.28 -2.70
C ARG A 104 7.89 -11.31 -3.81
N PHE A 105 6.67 -11.63 -3.46
CA PHE A 105 5.51 -11.75 -4.35
C PHE A 105 4.51 -10.65 -4.02
#